data_AF-A0A2E0Z4A1-F1
#
_entry.id   AF-A0A2E0Z4A1-F1
#
_cell.length_a   1.000
_cell.length_b   1.000
_cell.length_c   1.000
_cell.angle_alpha   90.00
_cell.angle_beta   90.00
_cell.angle_gamma   90.00
#
_symmetry.space_group_name_H-M   'P 1'
#
loop_
_entity.id
_entity.type
_entity.pdbx_description
1 polymer ?
#
loop_
_entity_poly.entity_id
_entity_poly.type
_entity_poly.pdbx_seq_one_letter_code
_entity_poly.pdbx_strand_id
1 'polypeptide(L)'
;MITVQDRITVQAVTLDSLERLFREDYLPGAAQRGLRLVATRVSPPVLTANAPLTYTLLWQVADVGAWWAMRAQSGVPEIAAFWAAVDALCLSRERTYSTEDGAASLPGPADTAADRVSTRGHRQTAQLALKPEVADNPAALEAVLLGAAETLPGLQASALGRNFAPEYAAGHLTWDLLYPDAASAAQAGDSATWSAKVLPALTQYCTEVHALELTTIEAGIREPELADGVKRTAFFRLLPGQDTATADRFERDLLEMPAQIEAIRNWRLSRATAAPWNTTDAAPWSYVWEQEFADLDGLLGPYMAHPHHWAYIDRWFDPESGAQAIDADLSHAFSPLENSLLAREANLPD
;
A
#
# COMPACT_ATOMS: atom_id res chain seq x y z
N MET A 1 -17.40 0.51 -18.41
CA MET A 1 -16.23 0.71 -19.29
C MET A 1 -15.39 1.82 -18.72
N ILE A 2 -14.09 1.60 -18.52
CA ILE A 2 -13.13 2.58 -18.02
C ILE A 2 -12.32 3.09 -19.21
N THR A 3 -12.17 4.41 -19.32
CA THR A 3 -11.25 5.05 -20.27
C THR A 3 -9.96 5.38 -19.56
N VAL A 4 -8.84 4.87 -20.08
CA VAL A 4 -7.48 5.20 -19.64
C VAL A 4 -6.92 6.21 -20.63
N GLN A 5 -6.32 7.29 -20.15
CA GLN A 5 -5.69 8.30 -20.99
C GLN A 5 -4.24 8.50 -20.57
N ASP A 6 -3.33 8.16 -21.47
CA ASP A 6 -1.91 8.49 -21.35
C ASP A 6 -1.63 9.79 -22.08
N ARG A 7 -1.04 10.76 -21.39
CA ARG A 7 -0.58 12.03 -21.94
C ARG A 7 0.92 12.09 -21.80
N ILE A 8 1.64 12.12 -22.91
CA ILE A 8 3.10 12.10 -22.96
C ILE A 8 3.58 13.36 -23.67
N THR A 9 4.35 14.18 -22.96
CA THR A 9 4.92 15.41 -23.49
C THR A 9 6.30 15.11 -24.05
N VAL A 10 6.56 15.41 -25.32
CA VAL A 10 7.82 15.11 -26.02
C VAL A 10 8.33 16.28 -26.84
N GLN A 11 9.62 16.25 -27.20
CA GLN A 11 10.13 17.10 -28.27
C GLN A 11 9.67 16.55 -29.62
N ALA A 12 9.45 17.43 -30.61
CA ALA A 12 8.96 16.99 -31.93
C ALA A 12 9.89 15.95 -32.58
N VAL A 13 11.20 16.06 -32.37
CA VAL A 13 12.22 15.13 -32.91
C VAL A 13 12.15 13.72 -32.31
N THR A 14 11.54 13.54 -31.14
CA THR A 14 11.44 12.23 -30.48
C THR A 14 10.10 11.53 -30.72
N LEU A 15 9.11 12.21 -31.32
CA LEU A 15 7.76 11.67 -31.52
C LEU A 15 7.76 10.38 -32.36
N ASP A 16 8.42 10.36 -33.51
CA ASP A 16 8.46 9.17 -34.38
C ASP A 16 9.06 7.95 -33.67
N SER A 17 10.09 8.18 -32.82
CA SER A 17 10.69 7.13 -32.00
C SER A 17 9.73 6.63 -30.94
N LEU A 18 8.99 7.52 -30.28
CA LEU A 18 7.99 7.16 -29.29
C LEU A 18 6.83 6.37 -29.89
N GLU A 19 6.28 6.83 -31.03
CA GLU A 19 5.18 6.14 -31.71
C GLU A 19 5.60 4.74 -32.16
N ARG A 20 6.81 4.61 -32.69
CA ARG A 20 7.39 3.32 -33.06
C ARG A 20 7.54 2.39 -31.86
N LEU A 21 8.08 2.90 -30.76
CA LEU A 21 8.24 2.17 -29.50
C LEU A 21 6.90 1.63 -28.99
N PHE A 22 5.85 2.46 -28.94
CA PHE A 22 4.52 2.00 -28.55
C PHE A 22 3.99 0.90 -29.48
N ARG A 23 4.11 1.11 -30.79
CA ARG A 23 3.56 0.20 -31.80
C ARG A 23 4.22 -1.17 -31.77
N GLU A 24 5.54 -1.20 -31.65
CA GLU A 24 6.34 -2.42 -31.73
C GLU A 24 6.34 -3.16 -30.39
N ASP A 25 6.49 -2.44 -29.28
CA ASP A 25 6.89 -3.06 -28.01
C ASP A 25 5.79 -3.05 -26.94
N TYR A 26 4.72 -2.25 -27.09
CA TYR A 26 3.67 -2.14 -26.07
C TYR A 26 2.27 -2.51 -26.53
N LEU A 27 1.85 -2.11 -27.74
CA LEU A 27 0.48 -2.38 -28.22
C LEU A 27 0.10 -3.87 -28.20
N PRO A 28 0.96 -4.82 -28.64
CA PRO A 28 0.62 -6.24 -28.58
C PRO A 28 0.41 -6.74 -27.15
N GLY A 29 1.29 -6.37 -26.22
CA GLY A 29 1.19 -6.75 -24.81
C GLY A 29 0.02 -6.08 -24.10
N ALA A 30 -0.23 -4.81 -24.38
CA ALA A 30 -1.38 -4.06 -23.85
C ALA A 30 -2.72 -4.73 -24.25
N ALA A 31 -2.85 -5.17 -25.50
CA ALA A 31 -4.03 -5.89 -25.96
C ALA A 31 -4.22 -7.24 -25.24
N GLN A 32 -3.14 -7.99 -24.99
CA GLN A 32 -3.19 -9.24 -24.22
C GLN A 32 -3.60 -9.02 -22.77
N ARG A 33 -3.27 -7.86 -22.19
CA ARG A 33 -3.70 -7.43 -20.86
C ARG A 33 -5.11 -6.81 -20.82
N GLY A 34 -5.81 -6.77 -21.96
CA GLY A 34 -7.18 -6.29 -22.03
C GLY A 34 -7.35 -4.78 -22.30
N LEU A 35 -6.27 -4.04 -22.57
CA LEU A 35 -6.37 -2.66 -23.05
C LEU A 35 -6.69 -2.63 -24.54
N ARG A 36 -7.75 -1.92 -24.91
CA ARG A 36 -8.05 -1.61 -26.31
C ARG A 36 -7.70 -0.15 -26.62
N LEU A 37 -6.74 0.06 -27.52
CA LEU A 37 -6.46 1.41 -28.03
C LEU A 37 -7.66 1.91 -28.86
N VAL A 38 -8.18 3.08 -28.51
CA VAL A 38 -9.31 3.74 -29.17
C VAL A 38 -8.83 4.80 -30.14
N ALA A 39 -7.88 5.63 -29.70
CA ALA A 39 -7.36 6.73 -30.50
C ALA A 39 -5.97 7.15 -30.03
N THR A 40 -5.20 7.67 -30.97
CA THR A 40 -3.99 8.45 -30.72
C THR A 40 -4.21 9.87 -31.21
N ARG A 41 -3.66 10.85 -30.49
CA ARG A 41 -3.79 12.28 -30.82
C ARG A 41 -2.47 12.99 -30.56
N VAL A 42 -2.14 13.96 -31.40
CA VAL A 42 -0.99 14.85 -31.21
C VAL A 42 -1.50 16.29 -31.09
N SER A 43 -1.02 17.01 -30.07
CA SER A 43 -1.34 18.41 -29.82
C SER A 43 -0.08 19.22 -29.53
N PRO A 44 0.13 20.40 -30.14
CA PRO A 44 -0.64 20.95 -31.25
C PRO A 44 -0.57 20.02 -32.49
N PRO A 45 -1.53 20.12 -33.43
CA PRO A 45 -1.58 19.26 -34.62
C PRO A 45 -0.58 19.71 -35.70
N VAL A 46 0.66 20.01 -35.31
CA VAL A 46 1.74 20.46 -36.17
C VAL A 46 3.08 20.15 -35.49
N LEU A 47 4.07 19.71 -36.26
CA LEU A 47 5.44 19.57 -35.76
C LEU A 47 6.06 20.96 -35.54
N THR A 48 6.60 21.16 -34.35
CA THR A 48 7.18 22.43 -33.90
C THR A 48 8.70 22.32 -33.82
N ALA A 49 9.42 23.40 -34.14
CA ALA A 49 10.88 23.41 -34.02
C ALA A 49 11.37 23.46 -32.57
N ASN A 50 10.63 24.16 -31.69
CA ASN A 50 11.11 24.49 -30.33
C ASN A 50 10.10 24.16 -29.21
N ALA A 51 8.80 24.09 -29.53
CA ALA A 51 7.78 23.79 -28.54
C ALA A 51 7.58 22.28 -28.42
N PRO A 52 7.30 21.74 -27.23
CA PRO A 52 6.96 20.33 -27.08
C PRO A 52 5.57 20.02 -27.65
N LEU A 53 5.36 18.74 -27.96
CA LEU A 53 4.09 18.16 -28.37
C LEU A 53 3.55 17.27 -27.25
N THR A 54 2.24 17.16 -27.14
CA THR A 54 1.56 16.17 -26.32
C THR A 54 1.02 15.06 -27.22
N TYR A 55 1.59 13.87 -27.07
CA TYR A 55 1.06 12.63 -27.63
C TYR A 55 0.08 12.02 -26.61
N THR A 56 -1.16 11.82 -27.02
CA THR A 56 -2.22 11.26 -26.17
C THR A 56 -2.66 9.92 -26.71
N LEU A 57 -2.65 8.88 -25.87
CA LEU A 57 -3.26 7.59 -26.15
C LEU A 57 -4.51 7.42 -25.31
N LEU A 58 -5.61 7.08 -25.97
CA LEU A 58 -6.90 6.78 -25.32
C LEU A 58 -7.14 5.28 -25.41
N TRP A 59 -7.30 4.64 -24.27
CA TRP A 59 -7.56 3.21 -24.14
C TRP A 59 -8.89 2.95 -23.46
N GLN A 60 -9.43 1.75 -23.68
CA GLN A 60 -10.59 1.24 -22.97
C GLN A 60 -10.28 -0.09 -22.31
N VAL A 61 -10.77 -0.23 -21.08
CA VAL A 61 -10.75 -1.47 -20.29
C VAL A 61 -12.18 -1.75 -19.83
N ALA A 62 -12.59 -3.02 -19.86
CA ALA A 62 -14.00 -3.43 -19.75
C ALA A 62 -14.68 -2.91 -18.46
N ASP A 63 -14.03 -3.15 -17.33
CA ASP A 63 -14.51 -2.88 -15.99
C ASP A 63 -13.33 -2.83 -14.99
N VAL A 64 -13.65 -2.64 -13.71
CA VAL A 64 -12.65 -2.55 -12.64
C VAL A 64 -11.89 -3.86 -12.42
N GLY A 65 -12.51 -5.02 -12.67
CA GLY A 65 -11.84 -6.32 -12.55
C GLY A 65 -10.79 -6.50 -13.63
N ALA A 66 -11.13 -6.17 -14.88
CA ALA A 66 -10.19 -6.15 -16.00
C ALA A 66 -9.06 -5.13 -15.77
N TRP A 67 -9.36 -3.99 -15.14
CA TRP A 67 -8.36 -3.01 -14.76
C TRP A 67 -7.36 -3.56 -13.73
N TRP A 68 -7.85 -4.23 -12.67
CA TRP A 68 -6.96 -4.86 -11.68
C TRP A 68 -6.13 -6.00 -12.29
N ALA A 69 -6.70 -6.79 -13.19
CA ALA A 69 -5.97 -7.85 -13.89
C ALA A 69 -4.83 -7.30 -14.78
N MET A 70 -5.08 -6.18 -15.46
CA MET A 70 -4.05 -5.44 -16.20
C MET A 70 -2.98 -4.90 -15.26
N ARG A 71 -3.39 -4.24 -14.17
CA ARG A 71 -2.55 -3.54 -13.21
C ARG A 71 -1.62 -4.48 -12.42
N ALA A 72 -2.09 -5.68 -12.09
CA ALA A 72 -1.29 -6.72 -11.44
C ALA A 72 -0.06 -7.12 -12.27
N GLN A 73 -0.10 -6.90 -13.60
CA GLN A 73 1.01 -7.19 -14.50
C GLN A 73 1.92 -5.97 -14.73
N SER A 74 1.54 -4.76 -14.32
CA SER A 74 2.32 -3.54 -14.60
C SER A 74 3.69 -3.52 -13.91
N GLY A 75 3.87 -4.32 -12.86
CA GLY A 75 5.15 -4.48 -12.15
C GLY A 75 6.11 -5.50 -12.78
N VAL A 76 5.73 -6.22 -13.85
CA VAL A 76 6.66 -7.18 -14.47
C VAL A 76 7.84 -6.44 -15.12
N PRO A 77 9.07 -7.01 -15.08
CA PRO A 77 10.28 -6.31 -15.52
C PRO A 77 10.19 -5.76 -16.96
N GLU A 78 9.53 -6.47 -17.86
CA GLU A 78 9.38 -6.06 -19.26
C GLU A 78 8.53 -4.79 -19.41
N ILE A 79 7.46 -4.65 -18.62
CA ILE A 79 6.58 -3.47 -18.66
C ILE A 79 7.25 -2.28 -17.99
N ALA A 80 7.90 -2.50 -16.84
CA ALA A 80 8.69 -1.48 -16.18
C ALA A 80 9.81 -0.95 -17.09
N ALA A 81 10.52 -1.85 -17.79
CA ALA A 81 11.57 -1.48 -18.75
C ALA A 81 11.02 -0.69 -19.95
N PHE A 82 9.83 -1.05 -20.47
CA PHE A 82 9.17 -0.29 -21.52
C PHE A 82 8.90 1.15 -21.07
N TRP A 83 8.30 1.35 -19.90
CA TRP A 83 7.98 2.70 -19.41
C TRP A 83 9.23 3.51 -19.05
N ALA A 84 10.30 2.87 -18.57
CA ALA A 84 11.60 3.52 -18.41
C ALA A 84 12.19 4.01 -19.75
N ALA A 85 11.98 3.25 -20.85
CA ALA A 85 12.37 3.69 -22.19
C ALA A 85 11.52 4.87 -22.69
N VAL A 86 10.22 4.90 -22.35
CA VAL A 86 9.35 6.06 -22.60
C VAL A 86 9.83 7.27 -21.80
N ASP A 87 10.20 7.10 -20.54
CA ASP A 87 10.74 8.16 -19.67
C ASP A 87 12.01 8.78 -20.25
N ALA A 88 12.87 7.98 -20.89
CA ALA A 88 14.06 8.48 -21.59
C ALA A 88 13.77 9.30 -22.85
N LEU A 89 12.56 9.19 -23.43
CA LEU A 89 12.15 9.89 -24.65
C LEU A 89 11.26 11.11 -24.39
N CYS A 90 10.66 11.20 -23.20
CA CYS A 90 9.66 12.21 -22.87
C CYS A 90 10.17 13.26 -21.87
N LEU A 91 9.50 14.42 -21.86
CA LEU A 91 9.68 15.47 -20.88
C LEU A 91 8.82 15.23 -19.64
N SER A 92 7.63 14.65 -19.83
CA SER A 92 6.73 14.23 -18.78
C SER A 92 5.70 13.25 -19.33
N ARG A 93 5.12 12.42 -18.45
CA ARG A 93 3.94 11.62 -18.77
C ARG A 93 2.98 11.57 -17.59
N GLU A 94 1.73 11.31 -17.89
CA GLU A 94 0.65 11.16 -16.92
C GLU A 94 -0.39 10.18 -17.46
N ARG A 95 -0.84 9.25 -16.61
CA ARG A 95 -2.01 8.40 -16.84
C ARG A 95 -3.17 8.88 -16.00
N THR A 96 -4.32 9.06 -16.64
CA THR A 96 -5.57 9.44 -15.99
C THR A 96 -6.69 8.47 -16.37
N TYR A 97 -7.73 8.42 -15.55
CA TYR A 97 -8.86 7.52 -15.75
C TYR A 97 -10.17 8.31 -15.77
N SER A 98 -11.13 7.84 -16.55
CA SER A 98 -12.47 8.40 -16.58
C SER A 98 -13.50 7.31 -16.86
N THR A 99 -14.72 7.54 -16.38
CA THR A 99 -15.92 6.78 -16.72
C THR A 99 -16.89 7.69 -17.47
N GLU A 100 -18.03 7.16 -17.90
CA GLU A 100 -19.08 7.94 -18.56
C GLU A 100 -19.92 8.78 -17.57
N ASP A 101 -19.65 8.66 -16.28
CA ASP A 101 -20.37 9.36 -15.22
C ASP A 101 -20.15 10.89 -15.29
N GLY A 102 -21.23 11.64 -15.12
CA GLY A 102 -21.18 13.10 -15.04
C GLY A 102 -20.81 13.56 -13.62
N ALA A 103 -20.32 14.79 -13.49
CA ALA A 103 -19.92 15.35 -12.18
C ALA A 103 -21.05 15.28 -11.12
N ALA A 104 -22.31 15.40 -11.53
CA ALA A 104 -23.46 15.34 -10.61
C ALA A 104 -23.77 13.94 -10.06
N SER A 105 -23.25 12.87 -10.67
CA SER A 105 -23.42 11.48 -10.22
C SER A 105 -22.22 10.95 -9.44
N LEU A 106 -21.13 11.72 -9.33
CA LEU A 106 -19.96 11.33 -8.56
C LEU A 106 -20.16 11.70 -7.08
N PRO A 107 -19.99 10.75 -6.15
CA PRO A 107 -20.06 11.05 -4.73
C PRO A 107 -18.90 11.97 -4.33
N GLY A 108 -19.18 12.95 -3.47
CA GLY A 108 -18.13 13.73 -2.80
C GLY A 108 -17.58 13.01 -1.58
N PRO A 109 -16.42 13.45 -1.05
CA PRO A 109 -15.88 12.91 0.19
C PRO A 109 -16.84 13.17 1.37
N ALA A 110 -16.95 12.20 2.25
CA ALA A 110 -17.55 12.38 3.57
C ALA A 110 -16.66 13.25 4.47
N ASP A 111 -17.27 13.94 5.44
CA ASP A 111 -16.51 14.63 6.48
C ASP A 111 -16.08 13.63 7.56
N THR A 112 -14.76 13.44 7.71
CA THR A 112 -14.15 12.55 8.70
C THR A 112 -13.59 13.30 9.90
N ALA A 113 -13.81 14.62 10.02
CA ALA A 113 -13.22 15.42 11.08
C ALA A 113 -13.60 14.92 12.50
N ALA A 114 -14.83 14.41 12.66
CA ALA A 114 -15.30 13.85 13.91
C ALA A 114 -14.65 12.51 14.29
N ASP A 115 -14.16 11.76 13.29
CA ASP A 115 -13.51 10.46 13.48
C ASP A 115 -12.02 10.61 13.82
N ARG A 116 -11.40 11.78 13.59
CA ARG A 116 -9.95 11.98 13.77
C ARG A 116 -9.56 11.96 15.26
N VAL A 117 -8.51 11.22 15.57
CA VAL A 117 -8.03 11.03 16.96
C VAL A 117 -6.53 11.25 17.08
N SER A 118 -6.08 11.56 18.30
CA SER A 118 -4.66 11.40 18.64
C SER A 118 -4.40 9.96 19.12
N THR A 119 -3.21 9.43 18.84
CA THR A 119 -2.80 8.09 19.30
C THR A 119 -1.91 8.19 20.54
N ARG A 120 -1.86 7.11 21.33
CA ARG A 120 -0.97 6.98 22.50
C ARG A 120 -0.01 5.81 22.36
N GLY A 121 1.02 5.81 23.20
CA GLY A 121 2.00 4.72 23.29
C GLY A 121 3.03 4.71 22.15
N HIS A 122 3.94 3.75 22.25
CA HIS A 122 4.92 3.41 21.22
C HIS A 122 4.54 2.07 20.61
N ARG A 123 4.19 2.09 19.33
CA ARG A 123 3.71 0.92 18.59
C ARG A 123 4.83 0.30 17.78
N GLN A 124 4.93 -1.02 17.87
CA GLN A 124 5.69 -1.84 16.96
C GLN A 124 4.75 -2.81 16.25
N THR A 125 5.02 -3.10 14.98
CA THR A 125 4.31 -4.14 14.22
C THR A 125 5.32 -4.95 13.43
N ALA A 126 5.05 -6.23 13.23
CA ALA A 126 5.91 -7.10 12.45
C ALA A 126 5.14 -8.05 11.54
N GLN A 127 5.69 -8.26 10.34
CA GLN A 127 5.33 -9.39 9.50
C GLN A 127 6.36 -10.50 9.71
N LEU A 128 5.89 -11.70 10.09
CA LEU A 128 6.72 -12.85 10.40
C LEU A 128 6.64 -13.85 9.24
N ALA A 129 7.64 -13.90 8.38
CA ALA A 129 7.73 -14.88 7.31
C ALA A 129 8.21 -16.21 7.88
N LEU A 130 7.37 -17.24 7.83
CA LEU A 130 7.64 -18.54 8.41
C LEU A 130 8.47 -19.41 7.47
N LYS A 131 9.26 -20.30 8.06
CA LYS A 131 9.94 -21.36 7.31
C LYS A 131 8.91 -22.35 6.73
N PRO A 132 9.15 -22.91 5.53
CA PRO A 132 8.20 -23.77 4.86
C PRO A 132 7.72 -24.96 5.71
N GLU A 133 8.56 -25.49 6.59
CA GLU A 133 8.24 -26.65 7.43
C GLU A 133 7.18 -26.36 8.50
N VAL A 134 6.93 -25.08 8.81
CA VAL A 134 6.00 -24.65 9.86
C VAL A 134 4.94 -23.66 9.35
N ALA A 135 5.00 -23.27 8.08
CA ALA A 135 4.09 -22.29 7.47
C ALA A 135 2.61 -22.70 7.61
N ASP A 136 2.30 -23.99 7.43
CA ASP A 136 0.93 -24.52 7.52
C ASP A 136 0.44 -24.67 8.97
N ASN A 137 1.35 -24.69 9.95
CA ASN A 137 0.99 -24.87 11.36
C ASN A 137 1.93 -24.06 12.29
N PRO A 138 1.69 -22.75 12.43
CA PRO A 138 2.49 -21.86 13.27
C PRO A 138 2.26 -22.01 14.78
N ALA A 139 1.44 -22.97 15.23
CA ALA A 139 0.96 -23.05 16.62
C ALA A 139 2.07 -23.03 17.67
N ALA A 140 3.23 -23.63 17.38
CA ALA A 140 4.37 -23.61 18.29
C ALA A 140 4.97 -22.21 18.47
N LEU A 141 5.13 -21.44 17.38
CA LEU A 141 5.59 -20.06 17.45
C LEU A 141 4.54 -19.18 18.15
N GLU A 142 3.27 -19.33 17.77
CA GLU A 142 2.17 -18.57 18.38
C GLU A 142 2.12 -18.75 19.89
N ALA A 143 2.21 -20.01 20.37
CA ALA A 143 2.23 -20.30 21.80
C ALA A 143 3.40 -19.63 22.53
N VAL A 144 4.59 -19.58 21.90
CA VAL A 144 5.75 -18.90 22.49
C VAL A 144 5.53 -17.38 22.52
N LEU A 145 5.05 -16.76 21.44
CA LEU A 145 4.85 -15.31 21.37
C LEU A 145 3.73 -14.84 22.32
N LEU A 146 2.61 -15.57 22.37
CA LEU A 146 1.50 -15.29 23.30
C LEU A 146 1.95 -15.43 24.76
N GLY A 147 2.64 -16.53 25.10
CA GLY A 147 3.15 -16.73 26.46
C GLY A 147 4.28 -15.77 26.83
N ALA A 148 5.08 -15.29 25.87
CA ALA A 148 6.08 -14.27 26.11
C ALA A 148 5.43 -12.91 26.39
N ALA A 149 4.38 -12.54 25.66
CA ALA A 149 3.66 -11.28 25.81
C ALA A 149 3.14 -11.06 27.24
N GLU A 150 2.74 -12.13 27.96
CA GLU A 150 2.32 -12.05 29.37
C GLU A 150 3.45 -11.63 30.33
N THR A 151 4.70 -11.78 29.92
CA THR A 151 5.89 -11.59 30.77
C THR A 151 6.87 -10.56 30.24
N LEU A 152 6.56 -9.88 29.13
CA LEU A 152 7.40 -8.82 28.59
C LEU A 152 7.22 -7.55 29.43
N PRO A 153 8.31 -6.96 29.96
CA PRO A 153 8.20 -5.80 30.82
C PRO A 153 7.67 -4.60 30.02
N GLY A 154 6.71 -3.87 30.61
CA GLY A 154 6.17 -2.65 30.02
C GLY A 154 5.21 -2.85 28.84
N LEU A 155 4.98 -4.08 28.38
CA LEU A 155 4.01 -4.34 27.31
C LEU A 155 2.59 -4.04 27.78
N GLN A 156 1.87 -3.16 27.08
CA GLN A 156 0.49 -2.79 27.39
C GLN A 156 -0.52 -3.63 26.62
N ALA A 157 -0.20 -3.98 25.37
CA ALA A 157 -1.03 -4.81 24.53
C ALA A 157 -0.18 -5.58 23.51
N SER A 158 -0.69 -6.76 23.13
CA SER A 158 -0.16 -7.60 22.06
C SER A 158 -1.33 -8.15 21.28
N ALA A 159 -1.20 -8.21 19.95
CA ALA A 159 -2.14 -8.89 19.08
C ALA A 159 -1.36 -9.68 18.03
N LEU A 160 -1.67 -10.97 17.90
CA LEU A 160 -1.05 -11.87 16.93
C LEU A 160 -2.14 -12.45 16.04
N GLY A 161 -2.02 -12.25 14.73
CA GLY A 161 -3.00 -12.72 13.76
C GLY A 161 -2.34 -13.48 12.62
N ARG A 162 -2.99 -14.57 12.17
CA ARG A 162 -2.61 -15.27 10.94
C ARG A 162 -3.14 -14.49 9.75
N ASN A 163 -2.26 -14.20 8.79
CA ASN A 163 -2.65 -13.51 7.57
C ASN A 163 -3.48 -14.45 6.68
N PHE A 164 -4.57 -13.94 6.11
CA PHE A 164 -5.46 -14.73 5.25
C PHE A 164 -4.82 -15.09 3.90
N ALA A 165 -3.98 -14.20 3.36
CA ALA A 165 -3.30 -14.36 2.08
C ALA A 165 -1.80 -14.02 2.23
N PRO A 166 -1.01 -14.92 2.85
CA PRO A 166 0.41 -14.68 3.14
C PRO A 166 1.25 -14.44 1.88
N GLU A 167 0.82 -14.89 0.71
CA GLU A 167 1.47 -14.67 -0.58
C GLU A 167 1.48 -13.20 -1.03
N TYR A 168 0.61 -12.36 -0.47
CA TYR A 168 0.60 -10.92 -0.72
C TYR A 168 1.22 -10.12 0.44
N ALA A 169 1.65 -10.78 1.51
CA ALA A 169 2.22 -10.16 2.70
C ALA A 169 3.71 -10.44 2.80
N ALA A 170 4.43 -9.61 3.57
CA ALA A 170 5.82 -9.87 3.95
C ALA A 170 5.94 -10.97 5.04
N GLY A 171 4.86 -11.69 5.35
CA GLY A 171 4.85 -12.69 6.41
C GLY A 171 3.54 -13.46 6.51
N HIS A 172 3.59 -14.57 7.22
CA HIS A 172 2.41 -15.41 7.47
C HIS A 172 1.64 -14.94 8.70
N LEU A 173 2.32 -14.29 9.64
CA LEU A 173 1.71 -13.71 10.84
C LEU A 173 1.95 -12.21 10.88
N THR A 174 0.96 -11.47 11.36
CA THR A 174 1.11 -10.08 11.81
C THR A 174 1.18 -10.07 13.33
N TRP A 175 2.22 -9.48 13.91
CA TRP A 175 2.37 -9.30 15.35
C TRP A 175 2.48 -7.84 15.72
N ASP A 176 1.49 -7.34 16.46
CA ASP A 176 1.40 -5.96 16.92
C ASP A 176 1.71 -5.87 18.43
N LEU A 177 2.51 -4.88 18.81
CA LEU A 177 2.96 -4.64 20.17
C LEU A 177 2.78 -3.17 20.53
N LEU A 178 2.21 -2.92 21.71
CA LEU A 178 2.05 -1.57 22.26
C LEU A 178 2.80 -1.44 23.58
N TYR A 179 3.68 -0.45 23.64
CA TYR A 179 4.39 -0.02 24.83
C TYR A 179 3.92 1.39 25.23
N PRO A 180 4.12 1.83 26.49
CA PRO A 180 3.83 3.21 26.87
C PRO A 180 4.72 4.23 26.14
N ASP A 181 5.98 3.86 25.88
CA ASP A 181 6.99 4.70 25.23
C ASP A 181 8.12 3.84 24.63
N ALA A 182 9.00 4.49 23.87
CA ALA A 182 10.13 3.83 23.20
C ALA A 182 11.15 3.26 24.19
N ALA A 183 11.30 3.86 25.39
CA ALA A 183 12.22 3.36 26.40
C ALA A 183 11.75 2.02 26.98
N SER A 184 10.45 1.88 27.20
CA SER A 184 9.83 0.63 27.65
C SER A 184 9.91 -0.46 26.59
N ALA A 185 9.76 -0.10 25.31
CA ALA A 185 9.97 -1.03 24.20
C ALA A 185 11.43 -1.53 24.13
N ALA A 186 12.41 -0.63 24.30
CA ALA A 186 13.82 -1.01 24.38
C ALA A 186 14.11 -1.93 25.58
N GLN A 187 13.56 -1.60 26.76
CA GLN A 187 13.69 -2.45 27.95
C GLN A 187 13.09 -3.84 27.76
N ALA A 188 11.97 -3.94 27.03
CA ALA A 188 11.38 -5.23 26.66
C ALA A 188 12.32 -6.04 25.76
N GLY A 189 12.92 -5.40 24.76
CA GLY A 189 13.93 -6.01 23.87
C GLY A 189 15.19 -6.51 24.61
N ASP A 190 15.61 -5.81 25.66
CA ASP A 190 16.76 -6.18 26.50
C ASP A 190 16.42 -7.22 27.59
N SER A 191 15.16 -7.64 27.69
CA SER A 191 14.71 -8.51 28.78
C SER A 191 15.16 -9.97 28.64
N ALA A 192 15.18 -10.69 29.77
CA ALA A 192 15.43 -12.14 29.77
C ALA A 192 14.34 -12.91 29.00
N THR A 193 13.07 -12.46 29.07
CA THR A 193 11.97 -13.05 28.30
C THR A 193 12.25 -12.94 26.80
N TRP A 194 12.68 -11.77 26.33
CA TRP A 194 12.96 -11.55 24.92
C TRP A 194 14.15 -12.39 24.44
N SER A 195 15.28 -12.29 25.12
CA SER A 195 16.51 -13.00 24.75
C SER A 195 16.42 -14.53 24.89
N ALA A 196 15.68 -15.05 25.88
CA ALA A 196 15.58 -16.49 26.13
C ALA A 196 14.40 -17.18 25.43
N LYS A 197 13.35 -16.44 25.03
CA LYS A 197 12.15 -17.02 24.41
C LYS A 197 11.86 -16.45 23.02
N VAL A 198 11.69 -15.13 22.91
CA VAL A 198 11.21 -14.49 21.67
C VAL A 198 12.25 -14.64 20.56
N LEU A 199 13.48 -14.16 20.77
CA LEU A 199 14.49 -14.16 19.72
C LEU A 199 14.87 -15.58 19.24
N PRO A 200 15.06 -16.58 20.13
CA PRO A 200 15.27 -17.96 19.70
C PRO A 200 14.11 -18.53 18.89
N ALA A 201 12.85 -18.24 19.28
CA ALA A 201 11.69 -18.71 18.54
C ALA A 201 11.59 -18.06 17.15
N LEU A 202 11.79 -16.74 17.04
CA LEU A 202 11.84 -16.06 15.75
C LEU A 202 12.93 -16.66 14.85
N THR A 203 14.13 -16.89 15.38
CA THR A 203 15.25 -17.50 14.64
C THR A 203 14.93 -18.95 14.21
N GLN A 204 14.25 -19.70 15.07
CA GLN A 204 13.87 -21.08 14.82
C GLN A 204 12.80 -21.18 13.74
N TYR A 205 11.77 -20.33 13.77
CA TYR A 205 10.55 -20.51 12.99
C TYR A 205 10.40 -19.55 11.80
N CYS A 206 11.11 -18.43 11.76
CA CYS A 206 11.00 -17.44 10.69
C CYS A 206 12.17 -17.52 9.71
N THR A 207 11.90 -17.33 8.42
CA THR A 207 12.91 -17.01 7.40
C THR A 207 13.30 -15.54 7.50
N GLU A 208 12.30 -14.67 7.63
CA GLU A 208 12.47 -13.23 7.72
C GLU A 208 11.51 -12.64 8.74
N VAL A 209 11.94 -11.54 9.35
CA VAL A 209 11.13 -10.75 10.29
C VAL A 209 11.21 -9.30 9.86
N HIS A 210 10.09 -8.76 9.39
CA HIS A 210 9.95 -7.35 9.04
C HIS A 210 9.35 -6.60 10.22
N ALA A 211 10.19 -6.24 11.20
CA ALA A 211 9.76 -5.56 12.43
C ALA A 211 9.97 -4.05 12.33
N LEU A 212 8.93 -3.29 12.66
CA LEU A 212 8.87 -1.85 12.46
C LEU A 212 8.43 -1.11 13.72
N GLU A 213 9.07 0.01 14.01
CA GLU A 213 8.62 1.04 14.95
C GLU A 213 7.83 2.11 14.19
N LEU A 214 6.69 2.52 14.75
CA LEU A 214 5.73 3.37 14.05
C LEU A 214 5.61 4.76 14.68
N THR A 215 5.73 5.79 13.84
CA THR A 215 5.40 7.18 14.19
C THR A 215 4.13 7.59 13.44
N THR A 216 3.04 7.78 14.18
CA THR A 216 1.74 8.18 13.60
C THR A 216 1.84 9.52 12.88
N ILE A 217 1.32 9.55 11.65
CA ILE A 217 1.05 10.79 10.91
C ILE A 217 -0.36 11.25 11.24
N GLU A 218 -1.34 10.37 11.04
CA GLU A 218 -2.75 10.62 11.34
C GLU A 218 -3.49 9.29 11.57
N ALA A 219 -4.52 9.34 12.40
CA ALA A 219 -5.42 8.22 12.66
C ALA A 219 -6.87 8.70 12.77
N GLY A 220 -7.82 7.81 12.49
CA GLY A 220 -9.23 8.04 12.73
C GLY A 220 -9.97 6.76 13.08
N ILE A 221 -10.99 6.91 13.94
CA ILE A 221 -11.79 5.84 14.52
C ILE A 221 -13.25 6.17 14.28
N ARG A 222 -13.90 5.47 13.34
CA ARG A 222 -15.33 5.59 13.09
C ARG A 222 -16.15 4.59 13.89
N GLU A 223 -15.57 3.41 14.16
CA GLU A 223 -16.23 2.31 14.83
C GLU A 223 -15.34 1.79 15.97
N PRO A 224 -15.32 2.47 17.12
CA PRO A 224 -14.44 2.13 18.23
C PRO A 224 -14.73 0.77 18.86
N GLU A 225 -15.98 0.33 18.80
CA GLU A 225 -16.45 -0.96 19.32
C GLU A 225 -16.41 -2.08 18.26
N LEU A 226 -15.72 -1.85 17.13
CA LEU A 226 -15.59 -2.86 16.08
C LEU A 226 -15.02 -4.16 16.64
N ALA A 227 -15.71 -5.26 16.40
CA ALA A 227 -15.35 -6.60 16.85
C ALA A 227 -15.56 -7.61 15.71
N ASP A 228 -14.88 -8.75 15.81
CA ASP A 228 -14.93 -9.85 14.82
C ASP A 228 -14.67 -9.42 13.37
N GLY A 229 -13.84 -8.38 13.18
CA GLY A 229 -13.54 -7.77 11.89
C GLY A 229 -12.27 -8.29 11.22
N VAL A 230 -11.76 -7.48 10.29
CA VAL A 230 -10.48 -7.71 9.61
C VAL A 230 -9.58 -6.50 9.80
N LYS A 231 -8.33 -6.74 10.24
CA LYS A 231 -7.28 -5.72 10.25
C LYS A 231 -6.36 -5.92 9.06
N ARG A 232 -6.25 -4.91 8.22
CA ARG A 232 -5.26 -4.79 7.15
C ARG A 232 -4.06 -3.99 7.64
N THR A 233 -2.86 -4.51 7.39
CA THR A 233 -1.58 -3.90 7.74
C THR A 233 -0.70 -3.89 6.49
N ALA A 234 -0.69 -2.79 5.76
CA ALA A 234 0.08 -2.68 4.53
C ALA A 234 1.40 -1.94 4.74
N PHE A 235 2.50 -2.50 4.24
CA PHE A 235 3.81 -1.85 4.29
C PHE A 235 4.15 -1.31 2.91
N PHE A 236 4.53 -0.03 2.88
CA PHE A 236 4.93 0.66 1.66
C PHE A 236 6.34 1.22 1.77
N ARG A 237 6.98 1.40 0.63
CA ARG A 237 8.32 1.97 0.54
C ARG A 237 8.35 3.07 -0.50
N LEU A 238 8.88 4.21 -0.10
CA LEU A 238 9.15 5.30 -1.03
C LEU A 238 10.32 4.90 -1.93
N LEU A 239 10.20 5.12 -3.23
CA LEU A 239 11.28 4.90 -4.18
C LEU A 239 12.48 5.79 -3.84
N PRO A 240 13.72 5.34 -4.10
CA PRO A 240 14.91 6.16 -3.88
C PRO A 240 14.85 7.49 -4.65
N GLY A 241 15.25 8.57 -3.99
CA GLY A 241 15.38 9.90 -4.61
C GLY A 241 14.09 10.72 -4.69
N GLN A 242 12.97 10.23 -4.17
CA GLN A 242 11.74 11.01 -4.05
C GLN A 242 11.92 12.16 -3.05
N ASP A 243 11.37 13.32 -3.38
CA ASP A 243 11.45 14.51 -2.53
C ASP A 243 10.35 14.53 -1.44
N THR A 244 10.53 15.40 -0.44
CA THR A 244 9.56 15.56 0.65
C THR A 244 8.19 16.01 0.13
N ALA A 245 8.13 16.84 -0.91
CA ALA A 245 6.87 17.29 -1.47
C ALA A 245 6.04 16.13 -2.06
N THR A 246 6.71 15.16 -2.68
CA THR A 246 6.08 13.95 -3.22
C THR A 246 5.63 13.01 -2.10
N ALA A 247 6.48 12.81 -1.08
CA ALA A 247 6.11 12.05 0.12
C ALA A 247 4.88 12.65 0.82
N ASP A 248 4.86 13.97 1.05
CA ASP A 248 3.74 14.66 1.68
C ASP A 248 2.45 14.57 0.83
N ARG A 249 2.57 14.57 -0.50
CA ARG A 249 1.42 14.36 -1.40
C ARG A 249 0.88 12.94 -1.27
N PHE A 250 1.74 11.93 -1.28
CA PHE A 250 1.35 10.55 -1.09
C PHE A 250 0.62 10.36 0.24
N GLU A 251 1.18 10.90 1.34
CA GLU A 251 0.56 10.83 2.67
C GLU A 251 -0.83 11.47 2.70
N ARG A 252 -0.99 12.66 2.10
CA ARG A 252 -2.31 13.34 2.01
C ARG A 252 -3.32 12.55 1.19
N ASP A 253 -2.91 12.07 0.02
CA ASP A 253 -3.81 11.33 -0.86
C ASP A 253 -4.27 10.04 -0.17
N LEU A 254 -3.35 9.30 0.45
CA LEU A 254 -3.68 8.07 1.17
C LEU A 254 -4.63 8.31 2.37
N LEU A 255 -4.46 9.43 3.08
CA LEU A 255 -5.32 9.83 4.19
C LEU A 255 -6.70 10.35 3.74
N GLU A 256 -6.92 10.60 2.45
CA GLU A 256 -8.25 10.91 1.92
C GLU A 256 -9.12 9.66 1.76
N MET A 257 -8.51 8.47 1.64
CA MET A 257 -9.25 7.21 1.40
C MET A 257 -10.42 6.98 2.37
N PRO A 258 -10.32 7.18 3.69
CA PRO A 258 -11.41 6.94 4.63
C PRO A 258 -12.61 7.88 4.44
N ALA A 259 -12.42 9.06 3.85
CA ALA A 259 -13.50 9.97 3.47
C ALA A 259 -14.26 9.49 2.23
N GLN A 260 -13.62 8.66 1.41
CA GLN A 260 -14.13 8.21 0.12
C GLN A 260 -14.69 6.79 0.19
N ILE A 261 -14.12 5.95 1.06
CA ILE A 261 -14.42 4.51 1.15
C ILE A 261 -14.94 4.21 2.55
N GLU A 262 -16.27 4.20 2.68
CA GLU A 262 -16.96 4.00 3.97
C GLU A 262 -16.61 2.65 4.64
N ALA A 263 -16.26 1.64 3.83
CA ALA A 263 -15.87 0.32 4.33
C ALA A 263 -14.62 0.35 5.23
N ILE A 264 -13.76 1.38 5.11
CA ILE A 264 -12.64 1.61 6.05
C ILE A 264 -13.25 2.15 7.35
N ARG A 265 -13.37 1.32 8.38
CA ARG A 265 -13.99 1.70 9.65
C ARG A 265 -13.02 2.46 10.55
N ASN A 266 -11.81 1.95 10.74
CA ASN A 266 -10.76 2.63 11.50
C ASN A 266 -9.49 2.65 10.66
N TRP A 267 -8.64 3.66 10.83
CA TRP A 267 -7.43 3.82 10.03
C TRP A 267 -6.29 4.49 10.80
N ARG A 268 -5.06 4.19 10.39
CA ARG A 268 -3.84 4.84 10.87
C ARG A 268 -2.76 4.80 9.81
N LEU A 269 -2.23 5.97 9.46
CA LEU A 269 -1.01 6.11 8.67
C LEU A 269 0.15 6.40 9.60
N SER A 270 1.22 5.63 9.49
CA SER A 270 2.45 5.84 10.23
C SER A 270 3.67 5.84 9.31
N ARG A 271 4.64 6.69 9.62
CA ARG A 271 6.02 6.50 9.13
C ARG A 271 6.65 5.36 9.90
N ALA A 272 7.46 4.56 9.20
CA ALA A 272 8.05 3.34 9.75
C ALA A 272 9.58 3.42 9.75
N THR A 273 10.18 2.86 10.80
CA THR A 273 11.62 2.58 10.86
C THR A 273 11.83 1.15 11.32
N ALA A 274 12.90 0.50 10.87
CA ALA A 274 13.22 -0.86 11.31
C ALA A 274 13.42 -0.91 12.84
N ALA A 275 12.74 -1.83 13.50
CA ALA A 275 12.95 -2.12 14.91
C ALA A 275 14.29 -2.87 15.09
N PRO A 276 14.91 -2.84 16.29
CA PRO A 276 16.20 -3.52 16.55
C PRO A 276 16.22 -5.03 16.29
N TRP A 277 15.05 -5.67 16.24
CA TRP A 277 14.86 -7.11 16.04
C TRP A 277 14.36 -7.47 14.64
N ASN A 278 14.42 -6.52 13.70
CA ASN A 278 14.19 -6.77 12.27
C ASN A 278 15.33 -7.63 11.68
N THR A 279 15.00 -8.69 10.95
CA THR A 279 15.98 -9.66 10.41
C THR A 279 15.78 -9.96 8.92
N THR A 280 15.34 -8.98 8.14
CA THR A 280 15.25 -9.08 6.68
C THR A 280 16.39 -8.30 6.00
N ASP A 281 16.81 -8.75 4.82
CA ASP A 281 17.72 -8.01 3.93
C ASP A 281 16.95 -7.13 2.92
N ALA A 282 15.62 -7.13 2.97
CA ALA A 282 14.79 -6.25 2.14
C ALA A 282 15.09 -4.78 2.43
N ALA A 283 14.87 -3.94 1.42
CA ALA A 283 15.00 -2.49 1.58
C ALA A 283 14.08 -1.99 2.72
N PRO A 284 14.43 -0.90 3.43
CA PRO A 284 13.62 -0.42 4.56
C PRO A 284 12.20 -0.04 4.14
N TRP A 285 11.19 -0.43 4.92
CA TRP A 285 9.82 0.06 4.76
C TRP A 285 9.74 1.52 5.21
N SER A 286 8.99 2.35 4.48
CA SER A 286 8.83 3.79 4.77
C SER A 286 7.53 4.09 5.52
N TYR A 287 6.48 3.31 5.24
CA TYR A 287 5.16 3.53 5.78
C TYR A 287 4.49 2.24 6.20
N VAL A 288 3.64 2.34 7.23
CA VAL A 288 2.61 1.36 7.52
C VAL A 288 1.24 2.03 7.42
N TRP A 289 0.38 1.47 6.59
CA TRP A 289 -1.01 1.88 6.43
C TRP A 289 -1.92 0.80 7.02
N GLU A 290 -2.51 1.12 8.17
CA GLU A 290 -3.38 0.22 8.91
C GLU A 290 -4.83 0.62 8.72
N GLN A 291 -5.68 -0.37 8.47
CA GLN A 291 -7.11 -0.19 8.25
C GLN A 291 -7.87 -1.34 8.91
N GLU A 292 -9.03 -1.05 9.49
CA GLU A 292 -9.94 -2.06 10.01
C GLU A 292 -11.25 -2.05 9.24
N PHE A 293 -11.77 -3.23 8.96
CA PHE A 293 -12.98 -3.47 8.20
C PHE A 293 -13.93 -4.34 9.02
N ALA A 294 -15.24 -4.18 8.80
CA ALA A 294 -16.26 -5.01 9.44
C ALA A 294 -16.14 -6.49 9.05
N ASP A 295 -15.72 -6.77 7.82
CA ASP A 295 -15.53 -8.12 7.30
C ASP A 295 -14.56 -8.10 6.11
N LEU A 296 -14.26 -9.29 5.58
CA LEU A 296 -13.38 -9.46 4.42
C LEU A 296 -14.04 -8.95 3.13
N ASP A 297 -15.37 -8.99 3.04
CA ASP A 297 -16.11 -8.53 1.87
C ASP A 297 -15.97 -7.01 1.67
N GLY A 298 -15.95 -6.24 2.77
CA GLY A 298 -15.66 -4.80 2.75
C GLY A 298 -14.28 -4.47 2.16
N LEU A 299 -13.27 -5.28 2.49
CA LEU A 299 -11.90 -5.15 1.99
C LEU A 299 -11.77 -5.62 0.53
N LEU A 300 -12.32 -6.78 0.18
CA LEU A 300 -12.14 -7.37 -1.15
C LEU A 300 -13.13 -6.84 -2.20
N GLY A 301 -14.24 -6.24 -1.77
CA GLY A 301 -15.29 -5.69 -2.62
C GLY A 301 -15.25 -4.16 -2.70
N PRO A 302 -16.00 -3.44 -1.86
CA PRO A 302 -16.13 -1.98 -1.93
C PRO A 302 -14.79 -1.23 -1.95
N TYR A 303 -13.82 -1.65 -1.11
CA TYR A 303 -12.50 -1.03 -1.09
C TYR A 303 -11.74 -1.22 -2.42
N MET A 304 -11.73 -2.43 -2.99
CA MET A 304 -11.08 -2.69 -4.28
C MET A 304 -11.78 -2.02 -5.46
N ALA A 305 -13.12 -1.91 -5.41
CA ALA A 305 -13.92 -1.38 -6.51
C ALA A 305 -13.98 0.15 -6.55
N HIS A 306 -13.67 0.84 -5.45
CA HIS A 306 -13.87 2.29 -5.35
C HIS A 306 -12.91 3.07 -6.27
N PRO A 307 -13.40 4.02 -7.11
CA PRO A 307 -12.56 4.82 -8.00
C PRO A 307 -11.44 5.58 -7.30
N HIS A 308 -11.66 6.05 -6.08
CA HIS A 308 -10.58 6.67 -5.32
C HIS A 308 -9.41 5.69 -5.10
N HIS A 309 -9.67 4.39 -4.89
CA HIS A 309 -8.58 3.42 -4.74
C HIS A 309 -7.87 3.13 -6.07
N TRP A 310 -8.58 2.61 -7.07
CA TRP A 310 -7.93 2.17 -8.31
C TRP A 310 -7.52 3.33 -9.23
N ALA A 311 -8.32 4.40 -9.34
CA ALA A 311 -8.03 5.50 -10.27
C ALA A 311 -7.12 6.57 -9.65
N TYR A 312 -7.26 6.82 -8.36
CA TYR A 312 -6.58 7.93 -7.69
C TYR A 312 -5.36 7.46 -6.90
N ILE A 313 -5.50 6.50 -5.98
CA ILE A 313 -4.41 6.06 -5.10
C ILE A 313 -3.39 5.18 -5.82
N ASP A 314 -3.84 4.21 -6.62
CA ASP A 314 -2.91 3.21 -7.18
C ASP A 314 -1.89 3.78 -8.18
N ARG A 315 -2.10 5.01 -8.67
CA ARG A 315 -1.08 5.74 -9.46
C ARG A 315 0.27 5.80 -8.75
N TRP A 316 0.27 5.87 -7.42
CA TRP A 316 1.49 5.98 -6.62
C TRP A 316 2.36 4.72 -6.71
N PHE A 317 1.76 3.58 -7.03
CA PHE A 317 2.39 2.26 -7.10
C PHE A 317 2.56 1.78 -8.54
N ASP A 318 1.83 2.35 -9.50
CA ASP A 318 1.81 1.93 -10.90
C ASP A 318 2.97 2.56 -11.70
N PRO A 319 3.94 1.76 -12.21
CA PRO A 319 5.00 2.27 -13.06
C PRO A 319 4.49 2.95 -14.34
N GLU A 320 3.30 2.60 -14.80
CA GLU A 320 2.70 3.17 -16.01
C GLU A 320 2.09 4.56 -15.77
N SER A 321 1.93 4.98 -14.52
CA SER A 321 1.16 6.18 -14.18
C SER A 321 1.83 7.52 -14.51
N GLY A 322 3.16 7.54 -14.56
CA GLY A 322 3.97 8.77 -14.59
C GLY A 322 4.10 9.48 -13.24
N ALA A 323 3.44 8.96 -12.20
CA ALA A 323 3.41 9.51 -10.85
C ALA A 323 3.91 8.52 -9.79
N GLN A 324 4.46 7.37 -10.20
CA GLN A 324 4.94 6.35 -9.27
C GLN A 324 5.97 6.96 -8.30
N ALA A 325 5.70 6.81 -7.01
CA ALA A 325 6.62 7.17 -5.95
C ALA A 325 6.81 6.05 -4.94
N ILE A 326 5.96 5.02 -4.98
CA ILE A 326 5.98 3.88 -4.09
C ILE A 326 6.42 2.65 -4.88
N ASP A 327 7.29 1.87 -4.23
CA ASP A 327 7.76 0.59 -4.72
C ASP A 327 6.58 -0.36 -4.98
N ALA A 328 6.67 -1.13 -6.07
CA ALA A 328 5.67 -2.12 -6.42
C ALA A 328 5.72 -3.33 -5.46
N ASP A 329 6.89 -3.60 -4.88
CA ASP A 329 7.08 -4.65 -3.87
C ASP A 329 6.60 -4.16 -2.50
N LEU A 330 5.30 -4.34 -2.27
CA LEU A 330 4.60 -3.98 -1.04
C LEU A 330 4.20 -5.21 -0.22
N SER A 331 4.01 -5.02 1.09
CA SER A 331 3.32 -6.00 1.93
C SER A 331 1.86 -5.63 2.04
N HIS A 332 0.95 -6.54 1.70
CA HIS A 332 -0.48 -6.42 1.88
C HIS A 332 -0.98 -7.52 2.82
N ALA A 333 -0.71 -7.34 4.12
CA ALA A 333 -1.16 -8.27 5.15
C ALA A 333 -2.57 -7.92 5.62
N PHE A 334 -3.38 -8.94 5.88
CA PHE A 334 -4.66 -8.77 6.56
C PHE A 334 -5.01 -10.05 7.33
N SER A 335 -5.50 -9.88 8.56
CA SER A 335 -5.73 -10.94 9.53
C SER A 335 -7.04 -10.69 10.31
N PRO A 336 -7.59 -11.71 10.98
CA PRO A 336 -8.75 -11.54 11.86
C PRO A 336 -8.48 -10.52 12.96
N LEU A 337 -9.52 -9.77 13.32
CA LEU A 337 -9.51 -8.77 14.38
C LEU A 337 -10.61 -9.11 15.39
N GLU A 338 -10.24 -9.47 16.61
CA GLU A 338 -11.23 -9.77 17.67
C GLU A 338 -11.93 -8.50 18.14
N ASN A 339 -11.18 -7.44 18.40
CA ASN A 339 -11.65 -6.10 18.78
C ASN A 339 -10.72 -5.06 18.18
N SER A 340 -11.23 -3.86 17.88
CA SER A 340 -10.44 -2.76 17.30
C SER A 340 -9.13 -2.53 18.04
N LEU A 341 -8.02 -2.76 17.34
CA LEU A 341 -6.68 -2.52 17.87
C LEU A 341 -6.37 -1.03 17.77
N LEU A 342 -6.81 -0.38 16.69
CA LEU A 342 -6.61 1.05 16.50
C LEU A 342 -7.38 1.88 17.54
N ALA A 343 -8.62 1.50 17.89
CA ALA A 343 -9.39 2.20 18.91
C ALA A 343 -8.78 2.06 20.31
N ARG A 344 -8.22 0.89 20.65
CA ARG A 344 -7.51 0.68 21.93
C ARG A 344 -6.31 1.60 22.10
N GLU A 345 -5.74 2.08 21.00
CA GLU A 345 -4.55 2.94 20.95
C GLU A 345 -4.88 4.42 20.68
N ALA A 346 -6.15 4.74 20.52
CA ALA A 346 -6.64 6.10 20.39
C ALA A 346 -6.88 6.74 21.76
N ASN A 347 -6.69 8.05 21.84
CA ASN A 347 -7.21 8.87 22.92
C ASN A 347 -8.64 9.30 22.53
N LEU A 348 -9.61 8.44 22.81
CA LEU A 348 -11.03 8.74 22.59
C LEU A 348 -11.54 9.73 23.65
N PRO A 349 -12.45 10.65 23.30
CA PRO A 349 -13.16 11.44 24.29
C PRO A 349 -14.02 10.54 25.19
N ASP A 350 -14.09 10.87 26.48
CA ASP A 350 -14.92 10.18 27.48
C ASP A 350 -16.42 10.21 27.15
#